data_AF-A0AAP2RP22-F1
#
_entry.id   AF-A0AAP2RP22-F1
#
_cell.length_a   1.000
_cell.length_b   1.000
_cell.length_c   1.000
_cell.angle_alpha   90.00
_cell.angle_beta   90.00
_cell.angle_gamma   90.00
#
_symmetry.space_group_name_H-M   'P 1'
#
loop_
_entity.id
_entity.type
_entity.pdbx_description
1 polymer ?
#
loop_
_entity_poly.entity_id
_entity_poly.type
_entity_poly.pdbx_seq_one_letter_code
_entity_poly.pdbx_strand_id
1 'polypeptide(L)'
;MVLYKFFAIAFLILTPIFAFIIHRFFSLKYLGLNFADLTFPLYFIEVIAISARFFTHSFLPYITILLSLAAIIITIQMLRKTQSFKFKRFLKFFWRISFFITSIFYLGTVILIFIVS
;
A
#
# COMPACT_ATOMS: atom_id res chain seq x y z
N MET A 1 -6.10 23.83 5.37
CA MET A 1 -4.79 23.20 5.08
C MET A 1 -4.23 22.45 6.29
N VAL A 2 -4.04 23.13 7.42
CA VAL A 2 -3.45 22.53 8.65
C VAL A 2 -4.20 21.27 9.13
N LEU A 3 -5.54 21.31 9.20
CA LEU A 3 -6.36 20.16 9.61
C LEU A 3 -6.12 18.90 8.74
N TYR A 4 -5.96 19.07 7.42
CA TYR A 4 -5.71 17.95 6.51
C TYR A 4 -4.31 17.35 6.68
N LYS A 5 -3.32 18.17 7.09
CA LYS A 5 -1.99 17.68 7.42
C LYS A 5 -2.02 16.81 8.68
N PHE A 6 -2.80 17.20 9.68
CA PHE A 6 -3.04 16.38 10.87
C PHE A 6 -3.70 15.05 10.52
N PHE A 7 -4.71 15.04 9.65
CA PHE A 7 -5.31 13.79 9.17
C PHE A 7 -4.30 12.91 8.42
N ALA A 8 -3.46 13.50 7.56
CA ALA A 8 -2.45 12.74 6.82
C ALA A 8 -1.46 12.03 7.76
N ILE A 9 -0.99 12.71 8.82
CA ILE A 9 -0.17 12.08 9.87
C ILE A 9 -0.97 11.02 10.62
N ALA A 10 -2.20 11.33 11.03
CA ALA A 10 -3.01 10.44 11.84
C ALA A 10 -3.27 9.11 11.12
N PHE A 11 -3.53 9.13 9.81
CA PHE A 11 -3.73 7.92 9.00
C PHE A 11 -2.51 7.01 8.96
N LEU A 12 -1.30 7.53 9.12
CA LEU A 12 -0.10 6.68 9.21
C LEU A 12 -0.17 5.65 10.37
N ILE A 13 -0.92 5.98 11.42
CA ILE A 13 -1.12 5.12 12.60
C ILE A 13 -2.53 4.52 12.60
N LEU A 14 -3.55 5.30 12.23
CA LEU A 14 -4.94 4.86 12.24
C LEU A 14 -5.21 3.76 11.21
N THR A 15 -4.62 3.83 10.03
CA THR A 15 -4.83 2.86 8.95
C THR A 15 -4.36 1.45 9.33
N PRO A 16 -3.15 1.24 9.89
CA PRO A 16 -2.77 -0.07 10.38
C PRO A 16 -3.60 -0.51 11.60
N ILE A 17 -4.02 0.40 12.48
CA ILE A 17 -4.91 0.03 13.60
C ILE A 17 -6.26 -0.44 13.07
N PHE A 18 -6.86 0.30 12.13
CA PHE A 18 -8.14 -0.03 11.51
C PHE A 18 -8.07 -1.36 10.76
N ALA A 19 -7.02 -1.58 9.97
CA ALA A 19 -6.80 -2.84 9.28
C ALA A 19 -6.63 -4.01 10.26
N PHE A 20 -5.97 -3.78 11.41
CA PHE A 20 -5.81 -4.80 12.45
C PHE A 20 -7.14 -5.16 13.12
N ILE A 21 -7.95 -4.14 13.44
CA ILE A 21 -9.29 -4.31 13.99
C ILE A 21 -10.14 -5.15 13.03
N ILE A 22 -10.25 -4.76 11.75
CA ILE A 22 -11.01 -5.51 10.75
C ILE A 22 -10.48 -6.95 10.63
N HIS A 23 -9.16 -7.12 10.54
CA HIS A 23 -8.54 -8.44 10.46
C HIS A 23 -8.97 -9.36 11.62
N ARG A 24 -9.03 -8.80 12.84
CA ARG A 24 -9.43 -9.52 14.06
C ARG A 24 -10.94 -9.78 14.12
N PHE A 25 -11.77 -8.79 13.81
CA PHE A 25 -13.22 -8.89 13.92
C PHE A 25 -13.83 -9.85 12.88
N PHE A 26 -13.38 -9.78 11.63
CA PHE A 26 -13.90 -10.63 10.56
C PHE A 26 -13.19 -11.98 10.46
N SER A 27 -12.29 -12.28 11.39
CA SER A 27 -11.49 -13.50 11.41
C SER A 27 -10.90 -13.84 10.03
N LEU A 28 -10.35 -12.83 9.36
CA LEU A 28 -9.83 -12.90 7.98
C LEU A 28 -8.75 -13.98 7.78
N LYS A 29 -8.19 -14.48 8.89
CA LYS A 29 -7.38 -15.70 8.97
C LYS A 29 -8.05 -16.92 8.31
N TYR A 30 -9.36 -17.11 8.46
CA TYR A 30 -10.09 -18.24 7.84
C TYR A 30 -10.24 -18.08 6.32
N LEU A 31 -10.19 -16.83 5.81
CA LEU A 31 -10.23 -16.52 4.38
C LEU A 31 -8.82 -16.53 3.74
N GLY A 32 -7.77 -16.75 4.54
CA GLY A 32 -6.38 -16.75 4.08
C GLY A 32 -5.82 -15.36 3.73
N LEU A 33 -6.55 -14.30 4.09
CA LEU A 33 -6.15 -12.91 3.97
C LEU A 33 -5.42 -12.51 5.25
N ASN A 34 -4.22 -11.96 5.12
CA ASN A 34 -3.52 -11.40 6.27
C ASN A 34 -3.75 -9.89 6.33
N PHE A 35 -3.39 -9.31 7.47
CA PHE A 35 -3.28 -7.88 7.72
C PHE A 35 -2.77 -7.06 6.51
N ALA A 36 -1.60 -7.40 5.97
CA ALA A 36 -1.00 -6.63 4.87
C ALA A 36 -1.85 -6.63 3.57
N ASP A 37 -2.71 -7.64 3.38
CA ASP A 37 -3.60 -7.71 2.21
C ASP A 37 -4.72 -6.66 2.32
N LEU A 38 -5.08 -6.26 3.55
CA LEU A 38 -6.08 -5.24 3.83
C LEU A 38 -5.47 -3.84 3.94
N THR A 39 -4.26 -3.73 4.50
CA THR A 39 -3.61 -2.43 4.69
C THR A 39 -3.08 -1.85 3.37
N PHE A 40 -2.66 -2.69 2.42
CA PHE A 40 -2.18 -2.22 1.11
C PHE A 40 -3.21 -1.38 0.35
N PRO A 41 -4.46 -1.84 0.12
CA PRO A 41 -5.47 -1.05 -0.60
C PRO A 41 -5.79 0.27 0.09
N LEU A 42 -5.83 0.26 1.43
CA LEU A 42 -6.10 1.46 2.21
C LEU A 42 -5.02 2.51 1.98
N TYR A 43 -3.74 2.14 2.13
CA TYR A 43 -2.64 3.06 1.84
C TYR A 43 -2.60 3.51 0.37
N PHE A 44 -2.93 2.62 -0.56
CA PHE A 44 -3.00 2.98 -1.98
C PHE A 44 -4.04 4.07 -2.25
N ILE A 45 -5.24 3.93 -1.69
CA ILE A 45 -6.32 4.91 -1.80
C ILE A 45 -5.92 6.22 -1.10
N GLU A 46 -5.33 6.13 0.09
CA GLU A 46 -4.88 7.29 0.86
C GLU A 46 -3.83 8.10 0.11
N VAL A 47 -2.82 7.45 -0.49
CA VAL A 47 -1.82 8.13 -1.33
C VAL A 47 -2.51 8.92 -2.44
N ILE A 48 -3.47 8.32 -3.14
CA ILE A 48 -4.17 8.99 -4.26
C ILE A 48 -4.99 10.17 -3.75
N ALA A 49 -5.81 9.96 -2.72
CA ALA A 49 -6.72 10.97 -2.19
C ALA A 49 -5.97 12.17 -1.58
N ILE A 50 -4.89 11.91 -0.85
CA ILE A 50 -4.10 12.95 -0.19
C ILE A 50 -3.24 13.68 -1.23
N SER A 51 -2.56 12.95 -2.13
CA SER A 51 -1.73 13.61 -3.15
C SER A 51 -2.55 14.50 -4.09
N ALA A 52 -3.73 14.06 -4.51
CA ALA A 52 -4.63 14.86 -5.34
C ALA A 52 -5.11 16.15 -4.66
N ARG A 53 -5.02 16.23 -3.33
CA ARG A 53 -5.47 17.39 -2.56
C ARG A 53 -4.37 18.39 -2.25
N PHE A 54 -3.14 17.93 -2.07
CA PHE A 54 -1.99 18.76 -1.70
C PHE A 54 -1.08 19.12 -2.88
N PHE A 55 -1.09 18.33 -3.96
CA PHE A 55 -0.26 18.53 -5.14
C PHE A 55 -1.10 18.80 -6.39
N THR A 56 -0.50 19.47 -7.36
CA THR A 56 -1.14 19.77 -8.66
C THR A 56 -1.42 18.51 -9.48
N HIS A 57 -0.59 17.47 -9.30
CA HIS A 57 -0.76 16.17 -9.93
C HIS A 57 -0.87 15.07 -8.88
N SER A 58 -1.88 14.21 -9.03
CA SER A 58 -2.03 13.04 -8.16
C SER A 58 -0.85 12.08 -8.31
N PHE A 59 -0.46 11.40 -7.24
CA PHE A 59 0.65 10.44 -7.27
C PHE A 59 0.29 9.07 -7.83
N LEU A 60 -0.93 8.92 -8.38
CA LEU A 60 -1.42 7.68 -8.98
C LEU A 60 -0.44 7.08 -10.01
N PRO A 61 0.11 7.85 -10.98
CA PRO A 61 1.04 7.29 -11.96
C PRO A 61 2.33 6.76 -11.33
N TYR A 62 2.86 7.44 -10.30
CA TYR A 62 4.12 7.04 -9.67
C TYR A 62 3.98 5.76 -8.85
N ILE A 63 2.90 5.65 -8.07
CA ILE A 63 2.66 4.46 -7.27
C ILE A 63 2.31 3.24 -8.14
N THR A 64 1.60 3.44 -9.26
CA THR A 64 1.31 2.33 -10.20
C THR A 64 2.56 1.84 -10.91
N ILE A 65 3.49 2.72 -11.29
CA ILE A 65 4.79 2.32 -11.85
C ILE A 65 5.59 1.51 -10.82
N LEU A 66 5.63 1.91 -9.55
CA LEU A 66 6.34 1.14 -8.53
C LEU A 66 5.72 -0.26 -8.35
N LEU A 67 4.39 -0.35 -8.33
CA LEU A 67 3.68 -1.61 -8.16
C LEU A 67 3.84 -2.53 -9.39
N SER A 68 3.84 -1.97 -10.60
CA SER A 68 4.06 -2.75 -11.83
C SER A 68 5.49 -3.30 -11.89
N LEU A 69 6.49 -2.50 -11.51
CA LEU A 69 7.87 -2.97 -11.37
C LEU A 69 7.99 -4.09 -10.33
N ALA A 70 7.33 -3.95 -9.18
CA ALA A 70 7.28 -5.01 -8.17
C ALA A 70 6.66 -6.31 -8.73
N ALA A 71 5.56 -6.21 -9.47
CA ALA A 71 4.93 -7.36 -10.13
C ALA A 71 5.87 -8.06 -11.13
N ILE A 72 6.60 -7.29 -11.94
CA ILE A 72 7.58 -7.82 -12.90
C ILE A 72 8.70 -8.57 -12.16
N ILE A 73 9.28 -7.95 -11.13
CA ILE A 73 10.37 -8.54 -10.33
C ILE A 73 9.91 -9.86 -9.68
N ILE A 74 8.73 -9.88 -9.08
CA ILE A 74 8.18 -11.09 -8.44
C ILE A 74 7.97 -12.19 -9.47
N THR A 75 7.43 -11.84 -10.64
CA THR A 75 7.19 -12.80 -11.73
C THR A 75 8.51 -13.43 -12.20
N ILE A 76 9.53 -12.62 -12.45
CA ILE A 76 10.87 -13.09 -12.83
C ILE A 76 11.45 -14.00 -11.73
N GLN A 77 11.37 -13.60 -10.46
CA GLN A 77 11.87 -14.42 -9.36
C GLN A 77 11.17 -15.78 -9.25
N MET A 78 9.85 -15.81 -9.45
CA MET A 78 9.08 -17.06 -9.41
C MET A 78 9.45 -17.98 -10.58
N LEU A 79 9.57 -17.45 -11.80
CA LEU A 79 10.00 -18.23 -12.96
C LEU A 79 11.41 -18.80 -12.73
N ARG A 80 12.36 -17.99 -12.27
CA ARG A 80 13.74 -18.45 -12.02
C ARG A 80 13.84 -19.55 -10.97
N LYS A 81 13.17 -19.38 -9.81
CA LYS A 81 13.31 -20.30 -8.68
C LYS A 81 12.47 -21.56 -8.78
N THR A 82 11.25 -21.44 -9.29
CA THR A 82 10.25 -22.52 -9.21
C THR A 82 9.88 -23.12 -10.55
N GLN A 83 10.38 -22.54 -11.66
CA GLN A 83 10.12 -22.96 -13.05
C GLN A 83 8.63 -23.14 -13.39
N SER A 84 7.74 -22.64 -12.53
CA SER A 84 6.29 -22.78 -12.62
C SER A 84 5.64 -21.54 -12.01
N PHE A 85 4.70 -20.95 -12.75
CA PHE A 85 3.97 -19.79 -12.28
C PHE A 85 2.66 -20.23 -11.64
N LYS A 86 2.52 -20.01 -10.32
CA LYS A 86 1.26 -20.24 -9.59
C LYS A 86 0.65 -18.91 -9.19
N PHE A 87 -0.46 -18.53 -9.82
CA PHE A 87 -1.11 -17.23 -9.62
C PHE A 87 -1.45 -16.93 -8.16
N LYS A 88 -1.99 -17.91 -7.42
CA LYS A 88 -2.30 -17.76 -5.98
C LYS A 88 -1.05 -17.42 -5.15
N ARG A 89 0.10 -17.99 -5.51
CA ARG A 89 1.38 -17.70 -4.85
C ARG A 89 1.90 -16.32 -5.24
N PHE A 90 1.81 -15.97 -6.54
CA PHE A 90 2.16 -14.64 -7.03
C PHE A 90 1.40 -13.55 -6.26
N LEU A 91 0.07 -13.64 -6.22
CA LEU A 91 -0.76 -12.67 -5.51
C LEU A 91 -0.31 -12.56 -4.05
N LYS A 92 -0.15 -13.68 -3.34
CA LYS A 92 0.26 -13.64 -1.93
C LYS A 92 1.58 -12.90 -1.71
N PHE A 93 2.56 -13.06 -2.61
CA PHE A 93 3.83 -12.30 -2.53
C PHE A 93 3.64 -10.84 -2.94
N PHE A 94 2.88 -10.59 -4.02
CA PHE A 94 2.58 -9.25 -4.50
C PHE A 94 1.93 -8.41 -3.42
N TRP A 95 0.85 -8.89 -2.78
CA TRP A 95 0.17 -8.17 -1.70
C TRP A 95 1.11 -7.82 -0.54
N ARG A 96 2.02 -8.73 -0.16
CA ARG A 96 2.99 -8.51 0.92
C ARG A 96 4.02 -7.44 0.57
N ILE A 97 4.60 -7.51 -0.62
CA ILE A 97 5.63 -6.56 -1.08
C ILE A 97 4.99 -5.20 -1.33
N SER A 98 3.84 -5.18 -1.99
CA SER A 98 3.09 -3.97 -2.28
C SER A 98 2.69 -3.23 -1.00
N PHE A 99 2.32 -3.94 0.07
CA PHE A 99 2.08 -3.32 1.38
C PHE A 99 3.28 -2.50 1.88
N PHE A 100 4.50 -3.04 1.81
CA PHE A 100 5.70 -2.30 2.24
C PHE A 100 5.95 -1.09 1.34
N ILE A 101 5.84 -1.28 0.02
CA ILE A 101 6.01 -0.22 -0.95
C ILE A 101 5.04 0.93 -0.69
N THR A 102 3.74 0.64 -0.55
CA THR A 102 2.73 1.67 -0.35
C THR A 102 2.85 2.35 1.01
N SER A 103 3.23 1.61 2.06
CA SER A 103 3.45 2.19 3.39
C SER A 103 4.61 3.20 3.39
N ILE A 104 5.74 2.82 2.78
CA ILE A 104 6.91 3.70 2.66
C ILE A 104 6.59 4.90 1.75
N PHE A 105 5.90 4.66 0.64
CA PHE A 105 5.49 5.72 -0.28
C PHE A 105 4.52 6.70 0.39
N TYR A 106 3.58 6.20 1.18
CA TYR A 106 2.67 7.04 1.96
C TYR A 106 3.42 7.88 2.98
N LEU A 107 4.37 7.29 3.73
CA LEU A 107 5.24 8.01 4.65
C LEU A 107 6.00 9.14 3.93
N GLY A 108 6.59 8.86 2.77
CA GLY A 108 7.23 9.86 1.92
C GLY A 108 6.27 10.97 1.47
N THR A 109 5.04 10.61 1.12
CA THR A 109 3.99 11.57 0.74
C THR A 109 3.66 12.50 1.90
N VAL A 110 3.51 11.96 3.12
CA VAL A 110 3.28 12.76 4.33
C VAL A 110 4.45 13.72 4.56
N ILE A 111 5.69 13.25 4.53
CA ILE A 111 6.88 14.11 4.68
C ILE A 111 6.86 15.26 3.67
N LEU A 112 6.58 14.96 2.40
CA LEU A 112 6.59 15.94 1.32
C LEU A 112 5.51 17.01 1.50
N ILE A 113 4.35 16.66 2.05
CA ILE A 113 3.28 17.62 2.41
C ILE A 113 3.74 18.62 3.49
N PHE A 114 4.58 18.21 4.45
CA PHE A 114 5.09 19.12 5.48
C PHE A 114 6.22 20.02 4.98
N ILE A 115 6.92 19.61 3.94
CA ILE A 115 8.02 20.39 3.36
C ILE A 115 7.49 21.41 2.33
N VAL A 116 6.58 20.97 1.46
CA VAL A 116 6.18 21.73 0.25
C VAL A 116 4.90 22.52 0.45
N SER A 117 3.99 22.06 1.30
CA SER A 117 2.71 22.73 1.60
C SER A 117 2.75 23.35 2.98
#